data_AF-A0A3P8SU24-F1
#
_entry.id   AF-A0A3P8SU24-F1
#
_cell.length_a   1.000
_cell.length_b   1.000
_cell.length_c   1.000
_cell.angle_alpha   90.00
_cell.angle_beta   90.00
_cell.angle_gamma   90.00
#
_symmetry.space_group_name_H-M   'P 1'
#
loop_
_entity.id
_entity.type
_entity.pdbx_description
1 polymer ?
#
loop_
_entity_poly.entity_id
_entity_poly.type
_entity_poly.pdbx_seq_one_letter_code
_entity_poly.pdbx_strand_id
1 'polypeptide(L)'
;MKEGYTEREIFVLQQDNDSKHSSKLCQGYLDKKEEVLRKMVWPPQSPDLSPNELVWDELDQPVRKVHPTNQQSLTDELKKAWNVIPGTYLKKLVEQMPRICRAVVKARGGYFEDSKV
;
A
#
# COMPACT_ATOMS: atom_id res chain seq x y z
N MET A 1 8.25 -0.38 -41.86
CA MET A 1 7.41 -1.19 -40.97
C MET A 1 8.28 -1.72 -39.83
N LYS A 2 8.04 -1.28 -38.60
CA LYS A 2 8.46 -1.96 -37.37
C LYS A 2 7.27 -1.87 -36.43
N GLU A 3 6.46 -2.92 -36.40
CA GLU A 3 5.47 -3.13 -35.36
C GLU A 3 6.24 -3.45 -34.07
N GLY A 4 6.36 -2.45 -33.19
CA GLY A 4 6.76 -2.65 -31.81
C GLY A 4 5.51 -2.63 -30.97
N TYR A 5 4.94 -3.79 -30.67
CA TYR A 5 3.97 -3.91 -29.60
C TYR A 5 4.72 -3.62 -28.29
N THR A 6 4.62 -2.40 -27.78
CA THR A 6 4.91 -2.15 -26.36
C THR A 6 3.83 -2.89 -25.59
N GLU A 7 4.20 -3.95 -24.87
CA GLU A 7 3.33 -4.50 -23.83
C GLU A 7 2.83 -3.32 -22.99
N ARG A 8 1.52 -3.09 -22.97
CA ARG A 8 0.97 -2.05 -22.10
C ARG A 8 1.32 -2.44 -20.67
N GLU A 9 2.05 -1.58 -19.96
CA GLU A 9 2.31 -1.81 -18.54
C GLU A 9 0.98 -1.86 -17.79
N ILE A 10 0.67 -3.03 -17.23
CA ILE A 10 -0.50 -3.23 -16.38
C ILE A 10 -0.05 -3.00 -14.94
N PHE A 11 -0.66 -2.01 -14.28
CA PHE A 11 -0.44 -1.77 -12.86
C PHE A 11 -1.30 -2.73 -12.02
N VAL A 12 -0.76 -3.17 -10.88
CA VAL A 12 -1.51 -3.97 -9.90
C VAL A 12 -1.91 -3.06 -8.74
N LEU A 13 -3.21 -2.91 -8.51
CA LEU A 13 -3.76 -2.17 -7.38
C LEU A 13 -3.96 -3.10 -6.18
N GLN A 14 -3.20 -2.87 -5.12
CA GLN A 14 -3.47 -3.41 -3.80
C GLN A 14 -4.26 -2.36 -2.98
N GLN A 15 -5.40 -2.78 -2.43
CA GLN A 15 -6.22 -2.00 -1.51
C GLN A 15 -6.92 -2.97 -0.54
N ASP A 16 -7.34 -2.48 0.62
CA ASP A 16 -8.10 -3.29 1.57
C ASP A 16 -9.56 -3.47 1.08
N ASN A 17 -10.35 -4.18 1.89
CA ASN A 17 -11.76 -4.44 1.61
C ASN A 17 -12.71 -3.52 2.41
N ASP A 18 -12.32 -2.29 2.76
CA ASP A 18 -13.27 -1.34 3.38
C ASP A 18 -14.50 -1.15 2.48
N SER A 19 -15.67 -0.98 3.11
CA SER A 19 -16.97 -0.79 2.47
C SER A 19 -16.98 0.22 1.30
N LYS A 20 -16.14 1.26 1.36
CA LYS A 20 -16.03 2.29 0.30
C LYS A 20 -15.35 1.71 -0.94
N HIS A 21 -14.29 0.93 -0.74
CA HIS A 21 -13.55 0.24 -1.81
C HIS A 21 -14.36 -0.92 -2.40
N SER A 22 -15.16 -1.62 -1.59
CA SER A 22 -16.02 -2.71 -2.06
C SER A 22 -17.37 -2.25 -2.65
N SER A 23 -17.63 -0.94 -2.70
CA SER A 23 -18.88 -0.39 -3.23
C SER A 23 -19.05 -0.67 -4.74
N LYS A 24 -20.29 -0.84 -5.21
CA LYS A 24 -20.60 -1.06 -6.63
C LYS A 24 -20.03 0.03 -7.54
N LEU A 25 -20.03 1.28 -7.05
CA LEU A 25 -19.49 2.42 -7.78
C LEU A 25 -17.97 2.28 -7.97
N CYS A 26 -17.23 1.96 -6.90
CA CYS A 26 -15.78 1.79 -6.95
C CYS A 26 -15.40 0.57 -7.81
N GLN A 27 -16.08 -0.57 -7.59
CA GLN A 27 -15.84 -1.79 -8.37
C GLN A 27 -16.13 -1.57 -9.86
N GLY A 28 -17.28 -0.98 -10.20
CA GLY A 28 -17.61 -0.69 -11.60
C GLY A 28 -16.70 0.34 -12.26
N TYR A 29 -16.00 1.19 -11.51
CA TYR A 29 -14.94 2.03 -12.04
C TYR A 29 -13.68 1.21 -12.34
N LEU A 30 -13.24 0.35 -11.42
CA LEU A 30 -12.04 -0.47 -11.58
C LEU A 30 -12.20 -1.52 -12.68
N ASP A 31 -13.37 -2.11 -12.83
CA ASP A 31 -13.67 -3.08 -13.89
C ASP A 31 -13.47 -2.44 -15.29
N LYS A 32 -13.86 -1.17 -15.44
CA LYS A 32 -13.64 -0.40 -16.69
C LYS A 32 -12.17 -0.05 -16.94
N LYS A 33 -11.29 -0.27 -15.96
CA LYS A 33 -9.86 0.06 -16.01
C LYS A 33 -8.97 -1.18 -16.00
N GLU A 34 -9.54 -2.39 -16.05
CA GLU A 34 -8.78 -3.64 -15.90
C GLU A 34 -7.65 -3.82 -16.94
N GLU A 35 -7.78 -3.21 -18.14
CA GLU A 35 -6.74 -3.21 -19.17
C GLU A 35 -5.44 -2.50 -18.77
N VAL A 36 -5.50 -1.62 -17.76
CA VAL A 36 -4.36 -0.81 -17.28
C VAL A 36 -4.12 -0.93 -15.78
N LEU A 37 -5.15 -1.28 -15.01
CA LEU A 37 -5.13 -1.35 -13.55
C LEU A 37 -5.88 -2.60 -13.08
N ARG A 38 -5.14 -3.66 -12.78
CA ARG A 38 -5.70 -4.91 -12.27
C ARG A 38 -5.77 -4.85 -10.75
N LYS A 39 -6.97 -5.05 -10.20
CA LYS A 39 -7.17 -5.16 -8.75
C LYS A 39 -6.64 -6.51 -8.25
N MET A 40 -5.80 -6.47 -7.21
CA MET A 40 -5.36 -7.68 -6.50
C MET A 40 -6.46 -8.20 -5.56
N VAL A 41 -6.57 -9.52 -5.43
CA VAL A 41 -7.42 -10.11 -4.38
C VAL A 41 -6.70 -9.98 -3.04
N TRP A 42 -7.35 -9.34 -2.07
CA TRP A 42 -6.80 -9.11 -0.73
C TRP A 42 -7.58 -9.89 0.33
N PRO A 43 -6.92 -10.61 1.26
CA PRO A 43 -7.60 -11.29 2.35
C PRO A 43 -8.26 -10.28 3.32
N PRO A 44 -9.45 -10.57 3.85
CA PRO A 44 -10.06 -9.76 4.91
C PRO A 44 -9.16 -9.71 6.16
N GLN A 45 -9.30 -8.64 6.95
CA GLN A 45 -8.69 -8.50 8.29
C GLN A 45 -7.17 -8.74 8.32
N SER A 46 -6.46 -8.29 7.29
CA SER A 46 -5.01 -8.42 7.19
C SER A 46 -4.29 -7.07 7.17
N PRO A 47 -4.40 -6.24 8.23
CA PRO A 47 -3.71 -4.95 8.31
C PRO A 47 -2.19 -5.14 8.33
N ASP A 48 -1.70 -6.18 9.02
CA ASP A 48 -0.28 -6.55 9.13
C ASP A 48 0.38 -6.87 7.77
N LEU A 49 -0.43 -7.06 6.72
CA LEU A 49 0.06 -7.34 5.37
C LEU A 49 0.21 -6.09 4.51
N SER A 50 -0.25 -4.91 4.95
CA SER A 50 -0.36 -3.76 4.06
C SER A 50 0.88 -2.85 4.16
N PRO A 51 1.69 -2.71 3.10
CA PRO A 51 2.84 -1.79 3.10
C PRO A 51 2.47 -0.33 3.40
N ASN A 52 1.21 0.06 3.16
CA ASN A 52 0.75 1.41 3.44
C ASN A 52 0.72 1.73 4.95
N GLU A 53 0.44 0.78 5.83
CA GLU A 53 0.45 0.98 7.29
C GLU A 53 1.87 1.30 7.76
N LEU A 54 2.87 0.59 7.23
CA LEU A 54 4.28 0.87 7.52
C LEU A 54 4.72 2.25 7.03
N VAL A 55 4.14 2.74 5.94
CA VAL A 55 4.38 4.10 5.45
C VAL A 55 3.66 5.13 6.33
N TRP A 56 2.45 4.83 6.79
CA TRP A 56 1.73 5.69 7.73
C TRP A 56 2.48 5.84 9.06
N ASP A 57 3.05 4.76 9.59
CA ASP A 57 3.89 4.80 10.80
C ASP A 57 5.11 5.71 10.63
N GLU A 58 5.79 5.63 9.47
CA GLU A 58 6.93 6.52 9.14
C GLU A 58 6.51 7.99 9.00
N LEU A 59 5.29 8.26 8.53
CA LEU A 59 4.75 9.62 8.44
C LEU A 59 4.28 10.17 9.78
N ASP A 60 3.67 9.33 10.61
CA ASP A 60 3.05 9.73 11.87
C ASP A 60 4.10 10.10 12.93
N GLN A 61 5.23 9.39 12.97
CA GLN A 61 6.32 9.67 13.92
C GLN A 61 6.84 11.12 13.92
N PRO A 62 7.25 11.72 12.79
CA PRO A 62 7.68 13.11 12.76
C PRO A 62 6.54 14.09 12.99
N VAL A 63 5.33 13.82 12.47
CA VAL A 63 4.16 14.70 12.63
C VAL A 63 3.76 14.81 14.11
N ARG A 64 3.77 13.68 14.85
CA ARG A 64 3.49 13.67 16.29
C ARG A 64 4.45 14.53 17.09
N LYS A 65 5.73 14.62 16.69
CA LYS A 65 6.72 15.47 17.38
C LYS A 65 6.43 16.96 17.24
N VAL A 66 5.76 17.35 16.15
CA VAL A 66 5.42 18.75 15.86
C VAL A 66 4.10 19.18 16.51
N HIS A 67 3.21 18.23 16.80
CA HIS A 67 1.89 18.49 17.40
C HIS A 67 1.08 19.57 16.64
N PRO A 68 0.80 19.38 15.34
CA PRO A 68 0.02 20.35 14.57
C PRO A 68 -1.37 20.57 15.15
N THR A 69 -1.81 21.82 15.23
CA THR A 69 -3.08 22.22 15.88
C THR A 69 -4.20 22.56 14.91
N ASN A 70 -3.91 22.57 13.61
CA ASN A 70 -4.89 22.83 12.57
C ASN A 70 -4.59 22.03 11.29
N GLN A 71 -5.59 21.93 10.41
CA GLN A 71 -5.51 21.14 9.18
C GLN A 71 -4.36 21.56 8.26
N GLN A 72 -4.07 22.86 8.16
CA GLN A 72 -3.00 23.37 7.31
C GLN A 72 -1.63 22.90 7.84
N SER A 73 -1.38 23.12 9.14
CA SER A 73 -0.15 22.68 9.79
C SER A 73 0.05 21.16 9.70
N LEU A 74 -1.02 20.37 9.85
CA LEU A 74 -0.97 18.91 9.70
C LEU A 74 -0.59 18.51 8.27
N THR A 75 -1.23 19.13 7.28
CA THR A 75 -0.96 18.87 5.85
C THR A 75 0.48 19.20 5.48
N ASP A 76 1.00 20.33 5.98
CA ASP A 76 2.36 20.77 5.68
C ASP A 76 3.40 19.85 6.33
N GLU A 77 3.17 19.40 7.56
CA GLU A 77 4.07 18.42 8.20
C GLU A 77 4.03 17.05 7.54
N LEU A 78 2.86 16.57 7.12
CA LEU A 78 2.74 15.33 6.36
C LEU A 78 3.52 15.39 5.03
N LYS A 79 3.45 16.51 4.30
CA LYS A 79 4.21 16.71 3.07
C LYS A 79 5.72 16.73 3.33
N LYS A 80 6.17 17.39 4.40
CA LYS A 80 7.58 17.40 4.80
C LYS A 80 8.06 15.99 5.12
N ALA A 81 7.32 15.25 5.94
CA ALA A 81 7.64 13.87 6.29
C ALA A 81 7.70 12.98 5.05
N TRP A 82 6.71 13.08 4.15
CA TRP A 82 6.67 12.33 2.89
C TRP A 82 7.91 12.54 2.03
N ASN A 83 8.35 13.80 1.88
CA ASN A 83 9.52 14.15 1.06
C ASN A 83 10.84 13.62 1.63
N VAL A 84 10.87 13.19 2.89
CA VAL A 84 12.05 12.59 3.54
C VAL A 84 12.10 11.08 3.31
N ILE A 85 10.95 10.42 3.07
CA ILE A 85 10.90 8.97 2.85
C ILE A 85 11.59 8.64 1.52
N PRO A 86 12.69 7.88 1.52
CA PRO A 86 13.39 7.57 0.29
C PRO A 86 12.62 6.55 -0.54
N GLY A 87 12.63 6.69 -1.86
CA GLY A 87 12.01 5.70 -2.75
C GLY A 87 12.57 4.29 -2.60
N THR A 88 13.82 4.16 -2.13
CA THR A 88 14.43 2.85 -1.78
C THR A 88 13.74 2.17 -0.61
N TYR A 89 13.23 2.93 0.37
CA TYR A 89 12.44 2.39 1.46
C TYR A 89 11.10 1.86 0.96
N LEU A 90 10.38 2.65 0.16
CA LEU A 90 9.12 2.21 -0.46
C LEU A 90 9.29 0.94 -1.29
N LYS A 91 10.36 0.89 -2.10
CA LYS A 91 10.72 -0.30 -2.89
C LYS A 91 11.00 -1.51 -1.99
N LYS A 92 11.76 -1.33 -0.91
CA LYS A 92 12.04 -2.39 0.06
C LYS A 92 10.76 -2.97 0.66
N LEU A 93 9.80 -2.13 1.03
CA LEU A 93 8.51 -2.59 1.58
C LEU A 93 7.77 -3.51 0.60
N VAL A 94 7.72 -3.13 -0.67
CA VAL A 94 7.11 -3.96 -1.72
C VAL A 94 7.88 -5.27 -1.92
N GLU A 95 9.21 -5.21 -1.95
CA GLU A 95 10.09 -6.38 -2.10
C GLU A 95 10.02 -7.35 -0.91
N GLN A 96 9.63 -6.88 0.28
CA GLN A 96 9.43 -7.71 1.46
C GLN A 96 8.13 -8.52 1.42
N MET A 97 7.13 -8.12 0.61
CA MET A 97 5.80 -8.75 0.59
C MET A 97 5.82 -10.27 0.36
N PRO A 98 6.62 -10.84 -0.57
CA PRO A 98 6.71 -12.29 -0.72
C PRO A 98 7.17 -13.00 0.56
N ARG A 99 8.07 -12.38 1.33
CA ARG A 99 8.54 -12.92 2.61
C ARG A 99 7.43 -12.89 3.67
N ILE A 100 6.76 -11.75 3.80
CA ILE A 100 5.65 -11.52 4.73
C ILE A 100 4.50 -12.51 4.43
N CYS A 101 4.10 -12.67 3.16
CA CYS A 101 3.07 -13.62 2.76
C CYS A 101 3.44 -15.07 3.15
N ARG A 102 4.70 -15.49 2.96
CA ARG A 102 5.16 -16.82 3.39
C ARG A 102 5.08 -16.99 4.91
N ALA A 103 5.37 -15.94 5.67
CA ALA A 103 5.26 -15.94 7.12
C ALA A 103 3.82 -16.18 7.57
N VAL A 104 2.86 -15.44 7.00
CA VAL A 104 1.43 -15.59 7.29
C VAL A 104 0.94 -16.99 6.95
N VAL A 105 1.36 -17.54 5.80
CA VAL A 105 1.02 -18.93 5.43
C VAL A 105 1.58 -19.93 6.45
N LYS A 106 2.84 -19.76 6.88
CA LYS A 106 3.45 -20.61 7.92
C LYS A 106 2.73 -20.49 9.27
N ALA A 107 2.28 -19.28 9.61
CA ALA A 107 1.49 -19.00 10.80
C ALA A 107 0.00 -19.39 10.66
N ARG A 108 -0.41 -19.97 9.50
CA ARG A 108 -1.80 -20.34 9.20
C ARG A 108 -2.79 -19.17 9.36
N GLY A 109 -2.38 -17.97 8.97
CA GLY A 109 -3.18 -16.74 9.12
C GLY A 109 -3.10 -16.10 10.51
N GLY A 110 -2.31 -16.67 11.44
CA GLY A 110 -2.04 -16.06 12.73
C GLY A 110 -0.93 -15.00 12.68
N TYR A 111 -0.74 -14.34 13.83
CA TYR A 111 0.34 -13.36 14.04
C TYR A 111 1.72 -13.99 13.87
N PHE A 112 2.67 -13.20 13.35
CA PHE A 112 4.09 -13.55 13.25
C PHE A 112 4.95 -12.33 13.59
N GLU A 113 6.12 -12.56 14.18
CA GLU A 113 7.10 -11.49 14.42
C GLU A 113 8.01 -11.33 13.20
N ASP A 114 8.07 -10.13 12.63
CA ASP A 114 8.90 -9.86 11.44
C ASP A 114 10.41 -10.06 11.70
N SER A 115 10.86 -9.95 12.96
CA SER A 115 12.24 -10.22 13.37
C SER A 115 12.63 -11.71 13.34
N LYS A 116 11.65 -12.62 13.26
CA LYS A 116 11.84 -14.08 13.28
C LYS A 116 11.62 -14.74 11.91
N VAL A 117 11.49 -13.93 10.86
CA VAL A 117 11.19 -14.31 9.48
C VAL A 117 12.26 -13.74 8.56
#